data_AF-A0A970TVP8-F1
#
_entry.id   AF-A0A970TVP8-F1
#
_cell.length_a   1.000
_cell.length_b   1.000
_cell.length_c   1.000
_cell.angle_alpha   90.00
_cell.angle_beta   90.00
_cell.angle_gamma   90.00
#
_symmetry.space_group_name_H-M   'P 1'
#
loop_
_entity.id
_entity.type
_entity.pdbx_description
1 polymer ?
#
loop_
_entity_poly.entity_id
_entity_poly.type
_entity_poly.pdbx_seq_one_letter_code
_entity_poly.pdbx_strand_id
1 'polypeptide(L)'
;MRLLKAVSVILGVLLALTGVLSAASGVLVLVVDRLYSDSSGFFSTATHTVGSNGFVLTVPDVNGQLSGRWQSWGLSHAQATVRVTGSSRLPTPVFIGVAPTAQVSKYVSGVARDRITSIDLRAGSVEYDHVDGTVPPGDPAKQDIWVAKVGGAGSQTLEWELQDGDWALLVMNGDASAPVAVDVRLSARFDIIEPLIIGLMAGGVAVLALGIVLLVFGTRRRYSRDRTAGVHPAPR
;
A
#
# COMPACT_ATOMS: atom_id res chain seq x y z
N MET A 1 32.20 14.38 36.40
CA MET A 1 32.27 12.96 35.94
C MET A 1 31.04 12.10 36.27
N ARG A 2 30.31 12.30 37.38
CA ARG A 2 29.08 11.51 37.70
C ARG A 2 27.87 11.85 36.80
N LEU A 3 27.69 13.13 36.44
CA LEU A 3 26.63 13.61 35.53
C LEU A 3 26.73 13.02 34.12
N LEU A 4 27.93 13.04 33.52
CA LEU A 4 28.19 12.43 32.20
C LEU A 4 27.82 10.94 32.15
N LYS A 5 28.01 10.20 33.25
CA LYS A 5 27.63 8.78 33.36
C LYS A 5 26.12 8.58 33.42
N ALA A 6 25.43 9.36 34.25
CA ALA A 6 23.97 9.31 34.33
C ALA A 6 23.32 9.65 32.98
N VAL A 7 23.82 10.69 32.30
CA VAL A 7 23.36 11.08 30.95
C VAL A 7 23.60 9.96 29.94
N SER A 8 24.78 9.31 29.95
CA SER A 8 25.06 8.18 29.04
C SER A 8 24.17 6.96 29.28
N VAL A 9 23.78 6.69 30.53
CA VAL A 9 22.88 5.58 30.87
C VAL A 9 21.44 5.90 30.44
N ILE A 10 20.93 7.10 30.71
CA ILE A 10 19.59 7.52 30.30
C ILE A 10 19.47 7.49 28.76
N LEU A 11 20.47 8.02 28.06
CA LEU A 11 20.50 8.01 26.60
C LEU A 11 20.57 6.58 26.05
N GLY A 12 21.37 5.71 26.67
CA GLY A 12 21.46 4.29 26.29
C GLY A 12 20.12 3.54 26.46
N VAL A 13 19.38 3.79 27.54
CA VAL A 13 18.05 3.20 27.76
C VAL A 13 17.03 3.71 26.74
N LEU A 14 17.00 5.01 26.47
CA LEU A 14 16.09 5.60 25.47
C LEU A 14 16.36 5.05 24.06
N LEU A 15 17.64 4.94 23.67
CA LEU A 15 18.04 4.33 22.40
C LEU A 15 17.65 2.85 22.36
N ALA A 16 17.93 2.08 23.41
CA ALA A 16 17.56 0.67 23.46
C ALA A 16 16.04 0.46 23.31
N LEU A 17 15.21 1.24 24.02
CA LEU A 17 13.75 1.17 23.91
C LEU A 17 13.26 1.54 22.50
N THR A 18 13.82 2.59 21.90
CA THR A 18 13.48 3.01 20.54
C THR A 18 13.84 1.93 19.52
N GLY A 19 15.01 1.29 19.67
CA GLY A 19 15.42 0.18 18.81
C GLY A 19 14.52 -1.05 18.94
N VAL A 20 14.11 -1.42 20.16
CA VAL A 20 13.14 -2.51 20.38
C VAL A 20 11.79 -2.20 19.74
N LEU A 21 11.26 -0.98 19.94
CA LEU A 21 9.98 -0.57 19.37
C LEU A 21 10.03 -0.56 17.83
N SER A 22 11.13 -0.09 17.24
CA SER A 22 11.35 -0.12 15.80
C SER A 22 11.40 -1.54 15.25
N ALA A 23 12.16 -2.43 15.89
CA ALA A 23 12.25 -3.83 15.49
C ALA A 23 10.90 -4.55 15.63
N ALA A 24 10.20 -4.34 16.74
CA ALA A 24 8.86 -4.89 16.96
C ALA A 24 7.85 -4.39 15.91
N SER A 25 7.94 -3.11 15.53
CA SER A 25 7.13 -2.54 14.45
C SER A 25 7.47 -3.17 13.10
N GLY A 26 8.75 -3.38 12.79
CA GLY A 26 9.17 -4.07 11.55
C GLY A 26 8.65 -5.52 11.48
N VAL A 27 8.69 -6.26 12.59
CA VAL A 27 8.10 -7.60 12.68
C VAL A 27 6.59 -7.55 12.47
N LEU A 28 5.89 -6.60 13.09
CA LEU A 28 4.45 -6.43 12.92
C LEU A 28 4.08 -6.19 11.44
N VAL A 29 4.78 -5.27 10.76
CA VAL A 29 4.56 -4.97 9.34
C VAL A 29 4.82 -6.21 8.48
N LEU A 30 5.89 -6.95 8.74
CA LEU A 30 6.20 -8.19 8.03
C LEU A 30 5.13 -9.27 8.23
N VAL A 31 4.58 -9.41 9.43
CA VAL A 31 3.49 -10.36 9.69
C VAL A 31 2.23 -9.96 8.93
N VAL A 32 1.87 -8.67 8.94
CA VAL A 32 0.71 -8.17 8.18
C VAL A 32 0.93 -8.41 6.68
N ASP A 33 2.10 -8.06 6.16
CA ASP A 33 2.45 -8.30 4.76
C ASP A 33 2.26 -9.78 4.39
N ARG A 34 2.79 -10.71 5.19
CA ARG A 34 2.66 -12.15 4.94
C ARG A 34 1.25 -12.71 5.08
N LEU A 35 0.40 -12.10 5.90
CA LEU A 35 -0.98 -12.57 6.14
C LEU A 35 -1.96 -12.05 5.09
N TYR A 36 -1.74 -10.83 4.59
CA TYR A 36 -2.71 -10.13 3.74
C TYR A 36 -2.26 -9.96 2.30
N SER A 37 -0.97 -10.16 1.99
CA SER A 37 -0.47 -10.18 0.62
C SER A 37 -0.31 -11.61 0.10
N ASP A 38 -0.54 -11.78 -1.21
CA ASP A 38 -0.22 -13.02 -1.90
C ASP A 38 1.31 -13.18 -2.06
N SER A 39 1.77 -14.35 -2.51
CA SER A 39 3.15 -14.68 -2.88
C SER A 39 3.84 -13.65 -3.80
N SER A 40 3.05 -12.86 -4.53
CA SER A 40 3.52 -11.78 -5.41
C SER A 40 3.53 -10.38 -4.77
N GLY A 41 3.20 -10.26 -3.48
CA GLY A 41 3.15 -9.00 -2.72
C GLY A 41 1.85 -8.20 -2.92
N PHE A 42 0.83 -8.78 -3.56
CA PHE A 42 -0.42 -8.11 -3.84
C PHE A 42 -1.42 -8.28 -2.69
N PHE A 43 -1.85 -7.16 -2.11
CA PHE A 43 -2.99 -7.09 -1.20
C PHE A 43 -4.25 -7.11 -2.03
N SER A 44 -5.08 -8.13 -1.85
CA SER A 44 -6.30 -8.33 -2.64
C SER A 44 -7.54 -7.99 -1.83
N THR A 45 -8.48 -7.28 -2.43
CA THR A 45 -9.82 -7.12 -1.88
C THR A 45 -10.63 -8.40 -2.04
N ALA A 46 -11.74 -8.52 -1.31
CA ALA A 46 -12.73 -9.53 -1.63
C ALA A 46 -13.24 -9.33 -3.07
N THR A 47 -13.62 -10.44 -3.72
CA THR A 47 -14.32 -10.36 -5.01
C THR A 47 -15.70 -9.77 -4.76
N HIS A 48 -15.99 -8.65 -5.39
CA HIS A 48 -17.30 -8.04 -5.35
C HIS A 48 -17.97 -8.19 -6.71
N THR A 49 -19.21 -8.64 -6.68
CA THR A 49 -20.07 -8.62 -7.87
C THR A 49 -20.53 -7.20 -8.08
N VAL A 50 -20.12 -6.62 -9.20
CA VAL A 50 -20.51 -5.26 -9.56
C VAL A 50 -21.41 -5.36 -10.79
N GLY A 51 -22.60 -4.78 -10.68
CA GLY A 51 -23.59 -4.74 -11.74
C GLY A 51 -23.96 -3.30 -12.06
N SER A 52 -24.11 -3.00 -13.34
CA SER A 52 -24.62 -1.71 -13.82
C SER A 52 -25.82 -1.95 -14.72
N ASN A 53 -26.91 -1.22 -14.48
CA ASN A 53 -28.05 -1.20 -15.40
C ASN A 53 -27.71 -0.37 -16.66
N GLY A 54 -26.71 0.52 -16.57
CA GLY A 54 -26.11 1.22 -17.69
C GLY A 54 -25.02 0.41 -18.43
N PHE A 55 -24.43 1.01 -19.46
CA PHE A 55 -23.45 0.38 -20.36
C PHE A 55 -22.03 0.30 -19.79
N VAL A 56 -21.74 1.11 -18.76
CA VAL A 56 -20.37 1.34 -18.28
C VAL A 56 -20.36 1.52 -16.77
N LEU A 57 -19.38 0.90 -16.12
CA LEU A 57 -19.02 1.16 -14.74
C LEU A 57 -17.76 2.02 -14.69
N THR A 58 -17.83 3.18 -14.03
CA THR A 58 -16.68 4.06 -13.82
C THR A 58 -16.36 4.19 -12.34
N VAL A 59 -15.08 4.02 -11.98
CA VAL A 59 -14.55 4.39 -10.66
C VAL A 59 -13.78 5.70 -10.84
N PRO A 60 -14.35 6.85 -10.46
CA PRO A 60 -13.65 8.13 -10.54
C PRO A 60 -12.65 8.23 -9.39
N ASP A 61 -11.46 8.74 -9.73
CA ASP A 61 -10.49 9.26 -8.78
C ASP A 61 -10.06 8.28 -7.68
N VAL A 62 -9.21 7.33 -8.08
CA VAL A 62 -8.56 6.39 -7.16
C VAL A 62 -7.68 7.12 -6.13
N ASN A 63 -7.25 8.36 -6.42
CA ASN A 63 -6.32 9.12 -5.58
C ASN A 63 -7.05 10.04 -4.56
N GLY A 64 -8.20 10.60 -4.94
CA GLY A 64 -8.95 11.59 -4.15
C GLY A 64 -9.69 11.04 -2.93
N GLN A 65 -9.79 9.72 -2.78
CA GLN A 65 -10.33 9.10 -1.55
C GLN A 65 -9.34 9.17 -0.36
N LEU A 66 -8.13 9.70 -0.58
CA LEU A 66 -7.03 9.69 0.39
C LEU A 66 -6.68 11.13 0.79
N SER A 67 -7.46 11.70 1.71
CA SER A 67 -7.43 13.14 2.07
C SER A 67 -6.26 13.60 2.95
N GLY A 68 -5.32 12.72 3.32
CA GLY A 68 -4.20 13.06 4.21
C GLY A 68 -2.88 13.41 3.51
N ARG A 69 -2.28 14.55 3.87
CA ARG A 69 -1.00 15.05 3.32
C ARG A 69 0.15 14.04 3.43
N TRP A 70 0.21 13.24 4.49
CA TRP A 70 1.23 12.20 4.67
C TRP A 70 0.96 10.95 3.82
N GLN A 71 -0.32 10.64 3.54
CA GLN A 71 -0.73 9.56 2.63
C GLN A 71 -0.37 9.91 1.18
N SER A 72 -0.59 11.17 0.76
CA SER A 72 -0.22 11.65 -0.58
C SER A 72 1.29 11.59 -0.84
N TRP A 73 2.13 11.99 0.13
CA TRP A 73 3.59 11.92 0.00
C TRP A 73 4.12 10.48 0.01
N GLY A 74 3.52 9.62 0.84
CA GLY A 74 3.85 8.21 0.90
C GLY A 74 3.53 7.47 -0.39
N LEU A 75 2.37 7.75 -1.00
CA LEU A 75 1.92 7.09 -2.23
C LEU A 75 2.60 7.60 -3.50
N SER A 76 2.91 8.89 -3.60
CA SER A 76 3.69 9.43 -4.72
C SER A 76 5.10 8.81 -4.80
N HIS A 77 5.60 8.27 -3.69
CA HIS A 77 6.87 7.53 -3.61
C HIS A 77 6.68 6.02 -3.41
N ALA A 78 5.44 5.53 -3.25
CA ALA A 78 5.18 4.13 -2.91
C ALA A 78 5.38 3.18 -4.09
N GLN A 79 5.47 3.71 -5.32
CA GLN A 79 5.51 2.93 -6.57
C GLN A 79 4.51 1.78 -6.51
N ALA A 80 3.22 2.12 -6.50
CA ALA A 80 2.18 1.12 -6.33
C ALA A 80 1.83 0.49 -7.69
N THR A 81 1.71 -0.84 -7.73
CA THR A 81 1.16 -1.56 -8.89
C THR A 81 -0.27 -1.99 -8.58
N VAL A 82 -1.23 -1.56 -9.38
CA VAL A 82 -2.64 -1.96 -9.27
C VAL A 82 -2.92 -3.08 -10.27
N ARG A 83 -3.53 -4.14 -9.79
CA ARG A 83 -4.02 -5.28 -10.58
C ARG A 83 -5.54 -5.33 -10.45
N VAL A 84 -6.23 -5.36 -11.58
CA VAL A 84 -7.69 -5.47 -11.65
C VAL A 84 -8.04 -6.70 -12.45
N THR A 85 -8.73 -7.63 -11.80
CA THR A 85 -9.25 -8.85 -12.43
C THR A 85 -10.75 -8.73 -12.55
N GLY A 86 -11.27 -8.79 -13.77
CA GLY A 86 -12.70 -8.79 -14.06
C GLY A 86 -13.11 -10.05 -14.80
N SER A 87 -14.20 -10.67 -14.38
CA SER A 87 -14.82 -11.79 -15.09
C SER A 87 -16.29 -11.47 -15.37
N SER A 88 -16.69 -11.52 -16.63
CA SER A 88 -18.11 -11.38 -16.99
C SER A 88 -18.91 -12.56 -16.43
N ARG A 89 -20.11 -12.28 -15.90
CA ARG A 89 -21.10 -13.30 -15.55
C ARG A 89 -22.02 -13.64 -16.72
N LEU A 90 -21.96 -12.84 -17.77
CA LEU A 90 -22.73 -13.00 -19.00
C LEU A 90 -21.83 -13.64 -20.06
N PRO A 91 -22.39 -14.28 -21.10
CA PRO A 91 -21.62 -14.80 -22.24
C PRO A 91 -21.11 -13.68 -23.17
N THR A 92 -20.84 -12.50 -22.61
CA THR A 92 -20.28 -11.34 -23.28
C THR A 92 -18.81 -11.17 -22.86
N PRO A 93 -17.92 -10.78 -23.78
CA PRO A 93 -16.55 -10.42 -23.43
C PRO A 93 -16.57 -9.21 -22.50
N VAL A 94 -15.63 -9.16 -21.54
CA VAL A 94 -15.43 -7.99 -20.67
C VAL A 94 -14.30 -7.13 -21.24
N PHE A 95 -14.43 -5.82 -21.10
CA PHE A 95 -13.38 -4.84 -21.36
C PHE A 95 -13.07 -4.07 -20.08
N ILE A 96 -11.78 -3.95 -19.75
CA ILE A 96 -11.26 -3.19 -18.62
C ILE A 96 -10.20 -2.23 -19.16
N GLY A 97 -10.39 -0.93 -18.89
CA GLY A 97 -9.48 0.12 -19.35
C GLY A 97 -9.16 1.12 -18.25
N VAL A 98 -7.93 1.63 -18.25
CA VAL A 98 -7.46 2.72 -17.39
C VAL A 98 -7.00 3.88 -18.26
N ALA A 99 -7.54 5.07 -17.96
CA ALA A 99 -7.22 6.29 -18.67
C ALA A 99 -7.37 7.51 -17.73
N PRO A 100 -6.81 8.68 -18.09
CA PRO A 100 -7.01 9.90 -17.33
C PRO A 100 -8.50 10.24 -17.17
N THR A 101 -8.92 10.64 -15.98
CA THR A 101 -10.34 10.91 -15.64
C THR A 101 -11.00 11.87 -16.62
N ALA A 102 -10.25 12.89 -17.09
CA ALA A 102 -10.74 13.85 -18.08
C ALA A 102 -11.04 13.23 -19.46
N GLN A 103 -10.27 12.21 -19.88
CA GLN A 103 -10.49 11.52 -21.16
C GLN A 103 -11.64 10.54 -21.07
N VAL A 104 -11.73 9.77 -19.98
CA VAL A 104 -12.85 8.86 -19.72
C VAL A 104 -14.17 9.62 -19.66
N SER A 105 -14.20 10.75 -18.95
CA SER A 105 -15.40 11.59 -18.82
C SER A 105 -15.92 12.10 -20.16
N LYS A 106 -15.01 12.41 -21.10
CA LYS A 106 -15.39 12.79 -22.48
C LYS A 106 -15.93 11.61 -23.27
N TYR A 107 -15.29 10.44 -23.14
CA TYR A 107 -15.69 9.23 -23.85
C TYR A 107 -17.10 8.75 -23.46
N VAL A 108 -17.43 8.80 -22.17
CA VAL A 108 -18.74 8.37 -21.64
C VAL A 108 -19.79 9.50 -21.61
N SER A 109 -19.53 10.63 -22.29
CA SER A 109 -20.44 11.77 -22.31
C SER A 109 -21.75 11.41 -23.00
N GLY A 110 -22.87 11.46 -22.26
CA GLY A 110 -24.20 11.13 -22.77
C GLY A 110 -24.55 9.64 -22.78
N VAL A 111 -23.66 8.79 -22.26
CA VAL A 111 -23.86 7.34 -22.11
C VAL A 111 -24.51 7.03 -20.76
N ALA A 112 -25.52 6.15 -20.75
CA ALA A 112 -26.07 5.64 -19.49
C ALA A 112 -25.00 4.84 -18.74
N ARG A 113 -24.66 5.25 -17.52
CA ARG A 113 -23.57 4.66 -16.74
C ARG A 113 -23.87 4.69 -15.26
N ASP A 114 -23.37 3.70 -14.54
CA ASP A 114 -23.37 3.69 -13.09
C ASP A 114 -21.98 4.12 -12.58
N ARG A 115 -21.97 5.18 -11.77
CA ARG A 115 -20.77 5.69 -11.13
C ARG A 115 -20.73 5.16 -9.69
N ILE A 116 -19.64 4.48 -9.33
CA ILE A 116 -19.42 4.14 -7.92
C ILE A 116 -18.96 5.40 -7.19
N THR A 117 -19.74 5.88 -6.24
CA THR A 117 -19.43 7.10 -5.45
C THR A 117 -18.85 6.79 -4.09
N SER A 118 -19.20 5.64 -3.49
CA SER A 118 -18.67 5.23 -2.19
C SER A 118 -18.62 3.71 -2.06
N ILE A 119 -17.56 3.20 -1.45
CA ILE A 119 -17.42 1.80 -1.07
C ILE A 119 -17.28 1.77 0.46
N ASP A 120 -18.34 1.36 1.16
CA ASP A 120 -18.27 1.16 2.60
C ASP A 120 -17.74 -0.25 2.88
N LEU A 121 -16.45 -0.32 3.21
CA LEU A 121 -15.74 -1.56 3.51
C LEU A 121 -16.18 -2.18 4.85
N ARG A 122 -16.83 -1.44 5.75
CA ARG A 122 -17.34 -1.96 7.04
C ARG A 122 -18.75 -2.52 6.91
N ALA A 123 -19.60 -1.86 6.12
CA ALA A 123 -20.97 -2.29 5.87
C ALA A 123 -21.09 -3.25 4.67
N GLY A 124 -20.07 -3.35 3.82
CA GLY A 124 -20.09 -4.17 2.61
C GLY A 124 -21.02 -3.61 1.51
N SER A 125 -21.36 -2.32 1.57
CA SER A 125 -22.26 -1.66 0.63
C SER A 125 -21.49 -0.78 -0.35
N VAL A 126 -21.83 -0.90 -1.64
CA VAL A 126 -21.35 -0.03 -2.70
C VAL A 126 -22.48 0.91 -3.08
N GLU A 127 -22.22 2.21 -3.01
CA GLU A 127 -23.18 3.24 -3.42
C GLU A 127 -22.95 3.58 -4.89
N TYR A 128 -24.04 3.50 -5.66
CA TYR A 128 -24.05 3.77 -7.09
C TYR A 128 -24.85 5.04 -7.34
N ASP A 129 -24.29 5.90 -8.18
CA ASP A 129 -24.95 7.07 -8.74
C ASP A 129 -25.24 6.79 -10.22
N HIS A 130 -26.51 6.52 -10.52
CA HIS A 130 -26.97 6.26 -11.88
C HIS A 130 -27.00 7.56 -12.66
N VAL A 131 -26.29 7.59 -13.78
CA VAL A 131 -26.32 8.70 -14.73
C VAL A 131 -27.08 8.24 -15.96
N ASP A 132 -28.26 8.82 -16.15
CA ASP A 132 -29.07 8.58 -17.34
C ASP A 132 -28.33 9.04 -18.61
N GLY A 133 -28.47 8.27 -19.68
CA GLY A 133 -27.93 8.61 -20.98
C GLY A 133 -28.63 7.82 -22.08
N THR A 134 -28.65 8.38 -23.29
CA THR A 134 -29.36 7.79 -24.44
C THR A 134 -28.42 7.41 -25.57
N VAL A 135 -27.13 7.69 -25.44
CA VAL A 135 -26.12 7.45 -26.47
C VAL A 135 -25.42 6.12 -26.16
N PRO A 136 -25.39 5.15 -27.10
CA PRO A 136 -24.56 3.96 -26.93
C PRO A 136 -23.07 4.37 -26.95
N PRO A 137 -22.22 3.81 -26.07
CA PRO A 137 -20.81 4.13 -26.09
C PRO A 137 -20.18 3.63 -27.41
N GLY A 138 -19.11 4.31 -27.84
CA GLY A 138 -18.29 3.81 -28.93
C GLY A 138 -17.65 2.46 -28.57
N ASP A 139 -16.95 1.85 -29.54
CA ASP A 139 -16.15 0.66 -29.26
C ASP A 139 -14.95 1.06 -28.39
N PRO A 140 -14.82 0.55 -27.14
CA PRO A 140 -13.74 0.94 -26.24
C PRO A 140 -12.38 0.46 -26.74
N ALA A 141 -12.31 -0.67 -27.45
CA ALA A 141 -11.05 -1.23 -27.92
C ALA A 141 -10.39 -0.35 -29.00
N LYS A 142 -11.20 0.41 -29.74
CA LYS A 142 -10.78 1.33 -30.81
C LYS A 142 -10.37 2.72 -30.33
N GLN A 143 -10.51 3.03 -29.05
CA GLN A 143 -10.07 4.30 -28.50
C GLN A 143 -8.58 4.25 -28.14
N ASP A 144 -7.87 5.36 -28.41
CA ASP A 144 -6.44 5.54 -28.09
C ASP A 144 -6.22 6.29 -26.76
N ILE A 145 -7.26 6.43 -25.94
CA ILE A 145 -7.21 7.12 -24.64
C ILE A 145 -6.61 6.25 -23.52
N TRP A 146 -6.56 4.94 -23.74
CA TRP A 146 -6.21 3.97 -22.70
C TRP A 146 -4.70 3.88 -22.53
N VAL A 147 -4.24 4.08 -21.30
CA VAL A 147 -2.85 3.80 -20.92
C VAL A 147 -2.65 2.30 -20.70
N ALA A 148 -3.67 1.62 -20.19
CA ALA A 148 -3.71 0.18 -20.07
C ALA A 148 -5.11 -0.31 -20.43
N LYS A 149 -5.21 -1.37 -21.24
CA LYS A 149 -6.49 -2.00 -21.60
C LYS A 149 -6.35 -3.51 -21.76
N VAL A 150 -7.37 -4.24 -21.37
CA VAL A 150 -7.52 -5.67 -21.63
C VAL A 150 -8.98 -5.96 -21.96
N GLY A 151 -9.22 -6.88 -22.89
CA GLY A 151 -10.57 -7.30 -23.21
C GLY A 151 -10.61 -8.69 -23.82
N GLY A 152 -11.63 -9.46 -23.47
CA GLY A 152 -11.77 -10.84 -23.94
C GLY A 152 -12.87 -11.61 -23.20
N ALA A 153 -13.09 -12.84 -23.64
CA ALA A 153 -13.99 -13.78 -22.97
C ALA A 153 -13.34 -14.33 -21.69
N GLY A 154 -14.14 -14.63 -20.68
CA GLY A 154 -13.68 -15.19 -19.40
C GLY A 154 -13.04 -14.16 -18.47
N SER A 155 -12.17 -14.64 -17.58
CA SER A 155 -11.48 -13.80 -16.60
C SER A 155 -10.33 -13.05 -17.25
N GLN A 156 -10.36 -11.72 -17.20
CA GLN A 156 -9.34 -10.83 -17.72
C GLN A 156 -8.64 -10.11 -16.56
N THR A 157 -7.32 -9.99 -16.63
CA THR A 157 -6.51 -9.32 -15.61
C THR A 157 -5.72 -8.19 -16.26
N LEU A 158 -5.87 -6.98 -15.73
CA LEU A 158 -5.13 -5.79 -16.11
C LEU A 158 -4.17 -5.43 -14.98
N GLU A 159 -2.90 -5.25 -15.29
CA GLU A 159 -1.91 -4.69 -14.36
C GLU A 159 -1.43 -3.34 -14.86
N TRP A 160 -1.35 -2.39 -13.94
CA TRP A 160 -0.97 -1.02 -14.26
C TRP A 160 -0.24 -0.38 -13.08
N GLU A 161 0.86 0.30 -13.36
CA GLU A 161 1.63 1.06 -12.38
C GLU A 161 0.95 2.41 -12.11
N LEU A 162 0.62 2.65 -10.85
CA LEU A 162 -0.03 3.88 -10.41
C LEU A 162 0.96 5.04 -10.55
N GLN A 163 0.61 6.00 -11.40
CA GLN A 163 1.38 7.22 -11.62
C GLN A 163 0.66 8.42 -10.99
N ASP A 164 1.40 9.49 -10.70
CA ASP A 164 0.81 10.73 -10.23
C ASP A 164 -0.20 11.28 -11.26
N GLY A 165 -1.44 11.52 -10.81
CA GLY A 165 -2.51 12.07 -11.64
C GLY A 165 -3.89 11.53 -11.28
N ASP A 166 -4.90 12.05 -11.99
CA ASP A 166 -6.30 11.61 -11.83
C ASP A 166 -6.60 10.51 -12.84
N TRP A 167 -6.74 9.30 -12.33
CA TRP A 167 -7.01 8.10 -13.13
C TRP A 167 -8.41 7.58 -12.90
N ALA A 168 -9.08 7.20 -13.99
CA ALA A 168 -10.37 6.56 -13.97
C ALA A 168 -10.26 5.16 -14.54
N LEU A 169 -10.86 4.21 -13.82
CA LEU A 169 -11.01 2.84 -14.28
C LEU A 169 -12.40 2.66 -14.88
N LEU A 170 -12.44 2.06 -16.07
CA LEU A 170 -13.66 1.79 -16.81
C LEU A 170 -13.80 0.28 -17.03
N VAL A 171 -14.97 -0.25 -16.68
CA VAL A 171 -15.36 -1.64 -16.98
C VAL A 171 -16.64 -1.61 -17.79
N MET A 172 -16.66 -2.34 -18.91
CA MET A 172 -17.86 -2.49 -19.74
C MET A 172 -17.86 -3.83 -20.46
N ASN A 173 -18.99 -4.21 -21.06
CA ASN A 173 -19.01 -5.30 -22.02
C ASN A 173 -18.22 -4.89 -23.27
N GLY A 174 -17.42 -5.81 -23.82
CA GLY A 174 -16.55 -5.55 -24.98
C GLY A 174 -17.32 -5.27 -26.27
N ASP A 175 -18.60 -5.63 -26.32
CA ASP A 175 -19.53 -5.31 -27.42
C ASP A 175 -20.36 -4.04 -27.16
N ALA A 176 -20.07 -3.30 -26.08
CA ALA A 176 -20.82 -2.11 -25.66
C ALA A 176 -22.31 -2.36 -25.36
N SER A 177 -22.71 -3.59 -25.04
CA SER A 177 -24.07 -3.94 -24.64
C SER A 177 -24.37 -3.66 -23.15
N ALA A 178 -25.65 -3.51 -22.82
CA ALA A 178 -26.17 -3.48 -21.45
C ALA A 178 -27.12 -4.67 -21.21
N PRO A 179 -27.30 -5.14 -19.96
CA PRO A 179 -26.65 -4.68 -18.72
C PRO A 179 -25.22 -5.22 -18.53
N VAL A 180 -24.43 -4.60 -17.67
CA VAL A 180 -23.07 -5.06 -17.33
C VAL A 180 -23.12 -5.82 -16.01
N ALA A 181 -22.66 -7.07 -16.00
CA ALA A 181 -22.56 -7.88 -14.78
C ALA A 181 -21.19 -8.57 -14.74
N VAL A 182 -20.29 -8.05 -13.90
CA VAL A 182 -18.89 -8.47 -13.84
C VAL A 182 -18.48 -8.69 -12.38
N ASP A 183 -17.82 -9.81 -12.12
CA ASP A 183 -17.11 -10.02 -10.86
C ASP A 183 -15.76 -9.33 -10.95
N VAL A 184 -15.54 -8.33 -10.09
CA VAL A 184 -14.30 -7.54 -10.06
C VAL A 184 -13.54 -7.83 -8.77
N ARG A 185 -12.24 -8.04 -8.91
CA ARG A 185 -11.28 -8.10 -7.81
C ARG A 185 -10.21 -7.06 -8.04
N LEU A 186 -9.99 -6.21 -7.04
CA LEU A 186 -8.89 -5.26 -7.04
C LEU A 186 -7.77 -5.80 -6.16
N SER A 187 -6.55 -5.67 -6.64
CA SER A 187 -5.35 -6.01 -5.90
C SER A 187 -4.33 -4.88 -6.06
N ALA A 188 -3.58 -4.58 -5.01
CA ALA A 188 -2.54 -3.55 -5.04
C ALA A 188 -1.25 -4.08 -4.41
N ARG A 189 -0.11 -3.80 -5.03
CA ARG A 189 1.22 -4.03 -4.48
C ARG A 189 1.88 -2.68 -4.22
N PHE A 190 2.57 -2.56 -3.10
CA PHE A 190 3.32 -1.35 -2.73
C PHE A 190 4.79 -1.70 -2.58
N ASP A 191 5.61 -1.26 -3.52
CA ASP A 191 7.03 -1.64 -3.57
C ASP A 191 7.84 -1.01 -2.42
N ILE A 192 7.29 0.00 -1.72
CA ILE A 192 7.88 0.62 -0.52
C ILE A 192 7.81 -0.25 0.75
N ILE A 193 6.95 -1.27 0.80
CA ILE A 193 6.76 -2.08 2.03
C ILE A 193 8.02 -2.86 2.37
N GLU A 194 8.65 -3.51 1.39
CA GLU A 194 9.86 -4.30 1.59
C GLU A 194 11.04 -3.46 2.12
N PRO A 195 11.46 -2.34 1.47
CA PRO A 195 12.54 -1.51 1.98
C PRO A 195 12.18 -0.86 3.33
N LEU A 196 10.90 -0.58 3.60
CA LEU A 196 10.46 -0.09 4.90
C LEU A 196 10.68 -1.14 6.00
N ILE A 197 10.28 -2.39 5.77
CA ILE A 197 10.53 -3.49 6.71
C ILE A 197 12.04 -3.64 6.98
N ILE A 198 12.85 -3.68 5.91
CA ILE A 198 14.30 -3.81 6.02
C ILE A 198 14.88 -2.63 6.82
N GLY A 199 14.46 -1.41 6.51
CA GLY A 199 14.91 -0.19 7.19
C GLY A 199 14.56 -0.16 8.67
N LEU A 200 13.31 -0.51 9.03
CA LEU A 200 12.87 -0.57 10.43
C LEU A 200 13.62 -1.63 11.23
N MET A 201 13.85 -2.79 10.63
CA MET A 201 14.58 -3.91 11.25
C MET A 201 16.07 -3.56 11.42
N ALA A 202 16.75 -3.20 10.32
CA ALA A 202 18.19 -2.91 10.33
C ALA A 202 18.50 -1.67 11.17
N GLY A 203 17.70 -0.60 11.03
CA GLY A 203 17.81 0.61 11.83
C GLY A 203 17.53 0.34 13.31
N GLY A 204 16.48 -0.43 13.62
CA GLY A 204 16.15 -0.84 14.98
C GLY A 204 17.28 -1.62 15.65
N VAL A 205 17.87 -2.59 14.95
CA VAL A 205 19.02 -3.38 15.42
C VAL A 205 20.26 -2.50 15.63
N ALA A 206 20.56 -1.59 14.71
CA ALA A 206 21.71 -0.68 14.84
C ALA A 206 21.57 0.26 16.05
N VAL A 207 20.39 0.84 16.24
CA VAL A 207 20.08 1.71 17.39
C VAL A 207 20.14 0.92 18.70
N LEU A 208 19.62 -0.31 18.71
CA LEU A 208 19.73 -1.22 19.85
C LEU A 208 21.18 -1.53 20.20
N ALA A 209 21.99 -1.90 19.22
CA ALA A 209 23.41 -2.19 19.40
C ALA A 209 24.15 -0.97 19.97
N LEU A 210 23.88 0.23 19.46
CA LEU A 210 24.46 1.47 19.96
C LEU A 210 24.05 1.75 21.42
N GLY A 211 22.77 1.54 21.75
CA GLY A 211 22.26 1.65 23.12
C GLY A 211 22.95 0.67 24.07
N ILE A 212 23.11 -0.59 23.67
CA ILE A 212 23.82 -1.63 24.45
C ILE A 212 25.28 -1.24 24.66
N VAL A 213 25.97 -0.77 23.61
CA VAL A 213 27.36 -0.32 23.69
C VAL A 213 27.50 0.81 24.72
N LEU A 214 26.64 1.83 24.66
CA LEU A 214 26.65 2.93 25.62
C LEU A 214 26.38 2.47 27.06
N LEU A 215 25.46 1.52 27.26
CA LEU A 215 25.20 0.91 28.56
C LEU A 215 26.43 0.16 29.09
N VAL A 216 27.12 -0.63 28.27
CA VAL A 216 28.33 -1.37 28.66
C VAL A 216 29.48 -0.42 29.00
N PHE A 217 29.71 0.62 28.21
CA PHE A 217 30.75 1.61 28.50
C PHE A 217 30.42 2.50 29.72
N GLY A 218 29.15 2.82 29.94
CA GLY A 218 28.68 3.56 31.12
C GLY A 218 28.80 2.75 32.43
N THR A 219 28.65 1.42 32.36
CA THR A 219 28.69 0.51 33.51
C THR A 219 30.07 -0.07 33.81
N ARG A 220 31.00 -0.13 32.84
CA ARG A 220 32.38 -0.60 33.07
C ARG A 220 33.16 0.35 33.99
N ARG A 221 33.11 0.09 35.30
CA ARG A 221 34.14 0.53 36.26
C ARG A 221 35.48 -0.06 35.84
N ARG A 222 36.52 0.79 35.75
CA ARG A 222 37.88 0.32 35.98
C ARG A 222 37.90 -0.22 37.41
N TYR A 223 38.10 -1.53 37.54
CA TYR A 223 38.55 -2.15 38.77
C TYR A 223 39.96 -1.59 38.98
N SER A 224 40.09 -0.43 39.65
CA SER A 224 41.39 -0.03 40.19
C SER A 224 41.75 -1.12 41.19
N ARG A 225 42.69 -1.97 40.79
CA ARG A 225 43.49 -2.77 41.70
C ARG A 225 44.01 -1.80 42.77
N ASP A 226 43.51 -1.91 43.99
CA ASP A 226 44.31 -1.55 45.16
C ASP A 226 45.46 -2.56 45.21
N ARG A 227 46.54 -2.20 44.51
CA ARG A 227 47.85 -2.80 44.63
C ARG A 227 48.69 -1.84 45.47
N THR A 228 48.27 -1.62 46.72
CA THR A 228 49.21 -1.19 47.76
C THR A 228 50.10 -2.37 48.08
N ALA A 229 51.19 -2.45 47.32
CA ALA A 229 52.40 -3.11 47.74
C ALA A 229 52.87 -2.46 49.05
N GLY A 230 52.92 -3.25 50.11
CA GLY A 230 53.70 -2.97 51.32
C GLY A 230 54.47 -4.25 51.65
N VAL A 231 55.58 -4.45 50.95
CA VAL A 231 56.50 -5.56 51.17
C VAL A 231 57.19 -5.36 52.53
N HIS A 232 57.29 -6.46 53.27
CA HIS A 232 58.05 -6.68 54.50
C HIS A 232 59.49 -6.14 54.45
N PRO A 233 60.07 -5.79 55.60
CA PRO A 233 61.26 -6.57 56.00
C PRO A 233 61.30 -6.92 57.51
N ALA A 234 61.64 -8.18 57.81
CA ALA A 234 62.41 -8.55 59.00
C ALA A 234 63.92 -8.38 58.68
N PRO A 235 64.92 -8.42 59.60
CA PRO A 235 64.89 -8.89 61.00
C PRO A 235 65.73 -8.05 62.02
N ARG A 236 65.54 -8.27 63.32
CA ARG A 236 66.55 -8.73 64.31
C ARG A 236 65.92 -8.83 65.70
#